data_AF-A0A958FBG0-F1
#
_entry.id   AF-A0A958FBG0-F1
#
_cell.length_a   1.000
_cell.length_b   1.000
_cell.length_c   1.000
_cell.angle_alpha   90.00
_cell.angle_beta   90.00
_cell.angle_gamma   90.00
#
_symmetry.space_group_name_H-M   'P 1'
#
loop_
_entity.id
_entity.type
_entity.pdbx_description
1 polymer ?
#
loop_
_entity_poly.entity_id
_entity_poly.type
_entity_poly.pdbx_seq_one_letter_code
_entity_poly.pdbx_strand_id
1 'polypeptide(L)'
;QFDLTITAVNGNVQLSPAGGVYDSATVVTLTAIPDSGYFFSGWSGDLAGNANPDSLVMDTAKAVSAIFIPRFTLNINAANGAVQLNPAGGIYDSATVVTLTAIPDPGYAFSGWSGDLAGSANPDSLVMDTAKAVTATFTLQPLALNLKAFLEGPFLGDSMQTTLNDSGLLPLIQPFNSEPWFYAGGESADIIPTVIVDW
;
A
#
# COMPACT_ATOMS: atom_id res chain seq x y z
N GLN A 1 -5.50 -35.51 45.04
CA GLN A 1 -4.63 -35.09 43.94
C GLN A 1 -5.33 -35.36 42.63
N PHE A 2 -5.20 -34.44 41.69
CA PHE A 2 -5.83 -34.47 40.36
C PHE A 2 -4.77 -34.23 39.30
N ASP A 3 -4.86 -34.97 38.20
CA ASP A 3 -3.95 -34.85 37.07
C ASP A 3 -4.36 -33.66 36.18
N LEU A 4 -3.38 -32.88 35.73
CA LEU A 4 -3.52 -31.88 34.67
C LEU A 4 -2.75 -32.35 33.44
N THR A 5 -3.48 -32.79 32.42
CA THR A 5 -2.90 -33.21 31.15
C THR A 5 -2.84 -32.03 30.19
N ILE A 6 -1.66 -31.76 29.64
CA ILE A 6 -1.47 -30.69 28.65
C ILE A 6 -1.14 -31.27 27.29
N THR A 7 -1.84 -30.80 26.25
CA THR A 7 -1.49 -31.07 24.85
C THR A 7 -1.08 -29.77 24.17
N ALA A 8 0.09 -29.78 23.53
CA ALA A 8 0.60 -28.66 22.76
C ALA A 8 1.40 -29.20 21.56
N VAL A 9 1.14 -28.62 20.38
CA VAL A 9 1.87 -28.92 19.14
C VAL A 9 2.30 -27.59 18.53
N ASN A 10 3.55 -27.47 18.06
CA ASN A 10 4.15 -26.24 17.56
C ASN A 10 4.28 -25.12 18.62
N GLY A 11 4.51 -25.55 19.85
CA GLY A 11 4.74 -24.70 21.00
C GLY A 11 4.80 -25.54 22.26
N ASN A 12 4.96 -24.88 23.40
CA ASN A 12 4.93 -25.52 24.71
C ASN A 12 4.06 -24.72 25.69
N VAL A 13 3.77 -25.32 26.84
CA VAL A 13 3.02 -24.68 27.92
C VAL A 13 3.82 -24.79 29.20
N GLN A 14 4.13 -23.65 29.80
CA GLN A 14 4.74 -23.57 31.11
C GLN A 14 3.66 -23.53 32.20
N LEU A 15 3.81 -24.37 33.22
CA LEU A 15 2.90 -24.46 34.37
C LEU A 15 3.52 -23.81 35.60
N SER A 16 2.70 -23.07 36.35
CA SER A 16 3.06 -22.51 37.65
C SER A 16 1.91 -22.71 38.66
N PRO A 17 2.08 -23.52 39.72
CA PRO A 17 3.26 -24.30 40.06
C PRO A 17 3.58 -25.39 39.02
N ALA A 18 4.86 -25.68 38.83
CA ALA A 18 5.31 -26.71 37.89
C ALA A 18 4.89 -28.11 38.36
N GLY A 19 4.61 -29.02 37.42
CA GLY A 19 4.19 -30.38 37.71
C GLY A 19 3.19 -30.89 36.68
N GLY A 20 2.34 -31.81 37.10
CA GLY A 20 1.21 -32.33 36.34
C GLY A 20 0.16 -33.01 37.21
N VAL A 21 0.35 -32.97 38.52
CA VAL A 21 -0.52 -33.55 39.54
C VAL A 21 -0.58 -32.56 40.70
N TYR A 22 -1.79 -32.16 41.08
CA TYR A 22 -2.00 -31.08 42.05
C TYR A 22 -3.04 -31.46 43.09
N ASP A 23 -2.96 -30.87 44.28
CA ASP A 23 -4.00 -31.02 45.29
C ASP A 23 -5.28 -30.26 44.89
N SER A 24 -6.41 -30.68 45.46
CA SER A 24 -7.68 -29.98 45.25
C SER A 24 -7.58 -28.52 45.68
N ALA A 25 -8.26 -27.63 44.96
CA ALA A 25 -8.22 -26.17 45.09
C ALA A 25 -6.89 -25.50 44.73
N THR A 26 -5.90 -26.22 44.20
CA THR A 26 -4.67 -25.59 43.66
C THR A 26 -5.03 -24.75 42.44
N VAL A 27 -4.61 -23.49 42.43
CA VAL A 27 -4.67 -22.64 41.23
C VAL A 27 -3.41 -22.87 40.42
N VAL A 28 -3.55 -23.27 39.16
CA VAL A 28 -2.43 -23.47 38.23
C VAL A 28 -2.53 -22.43 37.13
N THR A 29 -1.46 -21.67 36.94
CA THR A 29 -1.30 -20.73 35.83
C THR A 29 -0.60 -21.44 34.67
N LEU A 30 -1.20 -21.34 33.48
CA LEU A 30 -0.73 -21.87 32.22
C LEU A 30 -0.22 -20.70 31.36
N THR A 31 1.00 -20.81 30.86
CA THR A 31 1.58 -19.85 29.91
C THR A 31 1.94 -20.57 28.62
N ALA A 32 1.25 -20.25 27.53
CA ALA A 32 1.56 -20.76 26.20
C ALA A 32 2.76 -20.02 25.60
N ILE A 33 3.73 -20.78 25.11
CA ILE A 33 4.95 -20.27 24.47
C ILE A 33 5.00 -20.87 23.06
N PRO A 34 4.64 -20.08 22.02
CA PRO A 34 4.68 -20.55 20.63
C PRO A 34 6.10 -20.86 20.17
N ASP A 35 6.24 -21.85 19.29
CA ASP A 35 7.49 -22.05 18.54
C ASP A 35 7.68 -20.92 17.51
N SER A 36 8.90 -20.79 16.98
CA SER A 36 9.19 -19.81 15.94
C SER A 36 8.29 -20.02 14.71
N GLY A 37 7.63 -18.95 14.25
CA GLY A 37 6.69 -18.99 13.12
C GLY A 37 5.25 -19.35 13.49
N TYR A 38 4.95 -19.52 14.77
CA TYR A 38 3.60 -19.79 15.27
C TYR A 38 3.09 -18.70 16.21
N PHE A 39 1.78 -18.67 16.40
CA PHE A 39 1.08 -17.77 17.31
C PHE A 39 0.09 -18.56 18.16
N PHE A 40 -0.03 -18.19 19.43
CA PHE A 40 -1.00 -18.76 20.34
C PHE A 40 -2.41 -18.25 20.00
N SER A 41 -3.26 -19.12 19.46
CA SER A 41 -4.63 -18.79 19.08
C SER A 41 -5.60 -18.87 20.26
N GLY A 42 -5.40 -19.85 21.15
CA GLY A 42 -6.24 -20.02 22.32
C GLY A 42 -6.10 -21.36 23.01
N TRP A 43 -6.78 -21.47 24.15
CA TRP A 43 -6.95 -22.69 24.92
C TRP A 43 -8.23 -23.42 24.53
N SER A 44 -8.23 -24.74 24.70
CA SER A 44 -9.43 -25.58 24.62
C SER A 44 -9.38 -26.74 25.63
N GLY A 45 -10.52 -27.39 25.86
CA GLY A 45 -10.69 -28.41 26.90
C GLY A 45 -11.25 -27.77 28.17
N ASP A 46 -10.62 -28.05 29.32
CA ASP A 46 -11.02 -27.50 30.63
C ASP A 46 -10.58 -26.05 30.88
N LEU A 47 -9.89 -25.44 29.92
CA LEU A 47 -9.58 -24.02 29.83
C LEU A 47 -9.94 -23.52 28.43
N ALA A 48 -10.47 -22.30 28.32
CA ALA A 48 -10.96 -21.76 27.05
C ALA A 48 -10.69 -20.26 26.93
N GLY A 49 -10.65 -19.77 25.69
CA GLY A 49 -10.36 -18.38 25.39
C GLY A 49 -8.92 -18.17 24.95
N ASN A 50 -8.51 -16.91 24.81
CA ASN A 50 -7.21 -16.52 24.27
C ASN A 50 -6.35 -15.73 25.25
N ALA A 51 -6.74 -15.68 26.53
CA ALA A 51 -5.92 -15.12 27.58
C ALA A 51 -4.61 -15.92 27.71
N ASN A 52 -3.47 -15.25 27.71
CA ASN A 52 -2.18 -15.89 27.91
C ASN A 52 -1.24 -14.92 28.65
N PRO A 53 -0.82 -15.24 29.89
CA PRO A 53 -1.15 -16.44 30.66
C PRO A 53 -2.62 -16.48 31.12
N ASP A 54 -3.11 -17.68 31.46
CA ASP A 54 -4.43 -17.88 32.05
C ASP A 54 -4.36 -18.95 33.17
N SER A 55 -5.36 -19.03 34.04
CA SER A 55 -5.33 -19.89 35.23
C SER A 55 -6.60 -20.70 35.40
N LEU A 56 -6.45 -21.89 35.97
CA LEU A 56 -7.57 -22.74 36.36
C LEU A 56 -7.42 -23.27 37.78
N VAL A 57 -8.53 -23.65 38.40
CA VAL A 57 -8.57 -24.29 39.72
C VAL A 57 -8.65 -25.80 39.54
N MET A 58 -7.81 -26.55 40.23
CA MET A 58 -7.83 -28.01 40.23
C MET A 58 -8.89 -28.52 41.21
N ASP A 59 -10.06 -28.88 40.72
CA ASP A 59 -11.17 -29.49 41.48
C ASP A 59 -11.51 -30.93 41.00
N THR A 60 -11.02 -31.29 39.82
CA THR A 60 -11.06 -32.61 39.18
C THR A 60 -9.79 -32.83 38.38
N ALA A 61 -9.59 -34.03 37.85
CA ALA A 61 -8.65 -34.21 36.75
C ALA A 61 -9.08 -33.31 35.56
N LYS A 62 -8.11 -32.71 34.88
CA LYS A 62 -8.34 -31.75 33.79
C LYS A 62 -7.43 -32.01 32.60
N ALA A 63 -7.91 -31.70 31.41
CA ALA A 63 -7.17 -31.74 30.16
C ALA A 63 -7.29 -30.39 29.45
N VAL A 64 -6.14 -29.77 29.17
CA VAL A 64 -6.08 -28.48 28.45
C VAL A 64 -5.21 -28.64 27.21
N SER A 65 -5.68 -28.08 26.10
CA SER A 65 -4.92 -28.02 24.85
C SER A 65 -4.60 -26.57 24.49
N ALA A 66 -3.32 -26.29 24.22
CA ALA A 66 -2.88 -25.03 23.63
C ALA A 66 -2.91 -25.12 22.10
N ILE A 67 -3.61 -24.19 21.46
CA ILE A 67 -3.73 -24.14 20.01
C ILE A 67 -2.76 -23.09 19.48
N PHE A 68 -1.78 -23.55 18.69
CA PHE A 68 -0.83 -22.70 17.98
C PHE A 68 -1.11 -22.74 16.48
N ILE A 69 -1.22 -21.58 15.84
CA ILE A 69 -1.47 -21.45 14.41
C ILE A 69 -0.25 -20.84 13.70
N PRO A 70 0.08 -21.27 12.46
CA PRO A 70 1.18 -20.69 11.71
C PRO A 70 0.96 -19.20 11.43
N ARG A 71 2.05 -18.45 11.38
CA ARG A 71 2.09 -17.07 10.89
C ARG A 71 3.02 -16.94 9.69
N PHE A 72 2.62 -16.09 8.76
CA PHE A 72 3.34 -15.85 7.53
C PHE A 72 3.61 -14.37 7.31
N THR A 73 4.79 -14.06 6.77
CA THR A 73 5.19 -12.70 6.41
C THR A 73 4.65 -12.34 5.02
N LEU A 74 4.20 -11.09 4.85
CA LEU A 74 3.87 -10.50 3.56
C LEU A 74 4.82 -9.31 3.33
N ASN A 75 5.75 -9.49 2.41
CA ASN A 75 6.69 -8.44 2.02
C ASN A 75 6.13 -7.65 0.84
N ILE A 76 6.18 -6.32 0.93
CA ILE A 76 5.69 -5.43 -0.13
C ILE A 76 6.85 -4.61 -0.69
N ASN A 77 6.97 -4.59 -2.02
CA ASN A 77 7.87 -3.71 -2.74
C ASN A 77 7.04 -2.69 -3.54
N ALA A 78 7.30 -1.40 -3.32
CA ALA A 78 6.65 -0.31 -4.03
C ALA A 78 7.63 0.86 -4.16
N ALA A 79 7.67 1.49 -5.33
CA ALA A 79 8.44 2.70 -5.59
C ALA A 79 7.58 3.68 -6.37
N ASN A 80 7.66 4.98 -6.05
CA ASN A 80 6.80 6.04 -6.61
C ASN A 80 5.31 5.84 -6.30
N GLY A 81 5.04 5.31 -5.11
CA GLY A 81 3.72 5.03 -4.57
C GLY A 81 3.83 4.21 -3.30
N ALA A 82 2.69 3.91 -2.70
CA ALA A 82 2.57 3.10 -1.50
C ALA A 82 1.53 1.99 -1.69
N VAL A 83 1.56 0.99 -0.81
CA VAL A 83 0.53 -0.06 -0.74
C VAL A 83 -0.04 -0.08 0.66
N GLN A 84 -1.34 0.14 0.76
CA GLN A 84 -2.07 0.00 2.00
C GLN A 84 -2.57 -1.44 2.16
N LEU A 85 -2.31 -2.03 3.33
CA LEU A 85 -2.76 -3.38 3.69
C LEU A 85 -3.98 -3.32 4.61
N ASN A 86 -4.96 -4.19 4.38
CA ASN A 86 -6.09 -4.42 5.28
C ASN A 86 -6.34 -5.93 5.45
N PRO A 87 -6.18 -6.51 6.65
CA PRO A 87 -5.70 -5.86 7.88
C PRO A 87 -4.29 -5.27 7.71
N ALA A 88 -3.99 -4.21 8.47
CA ALA A 88 -2.66 -3.59 8.45
C ALA A 88 -1.62 -4.47 9.13
N GLY A 89 -0.35 -4.36 8.71
CA GLY A 89 0.76 -5.09 9.29
C GLY A 89 1.74 -5.60 8.24
N GLY A 90 2.09 -6.88 8.35
CA GLY A 90 3.08 -7.55 7.51
C GLY A 90 3.38 -8.97 7.95
N ILE A 91 2.76 -9.43 9.04
CA ILE A 91 2.76 -10.80 9.51
C ILE A 91 1.32 -11.15 9.86
N TYR A 92 0.82 -12.24 9.29
CA TYR A 92 -0.59 -12.63 9.40
C TYR A 92 -0.71 -14.09 9.78
N ASP A 93 -1.82 -14.42 10.43
CA ASP A 93 -2.15 -15.81 10.74
C ASP A 93 -2.48 -16.54 9.44
N SER A 94 -2.24 -17.86 9.43
CA SER A 94 -2.62 -18.71 8.32
C SER A 94 -4.10 -18.53 7.96
N ALA A 95 -4.40 -18.55 6.66
CA ALA A 95 -5.72 -18.31 6.06
C ALA A 95 -6.28 -16.88 6.20
N THR A 96 -5.51 -15.93 6.74
CA THR A 96 -5.91 -14.51 6.71
C THR A 96 -6.02 -14.02 5.26
N VAL A 97 -7.14 -13.41 4.90
CA VAL A 97 -7.28 -12.68 3.63
C VAL A 97 -6.80 -11.26 3.83
N VAL A 98 -5.80 -10.84 3.05
CA VAL A 98 -5.25 -9.49 3.08
C VAL A 98 -5.62 -8.78 1.79
N THR A 99 -6.25 -7.62 1.91
CA THR A 99 -6.53 -6.70 0.79
C THR A 99 -5.39 -5.70 0.66
N LEU A 100 -4.88 -5.55 -0.56
CA LEU A 100 -3.82 -4.64 -0.95
C LEU A 100 -4.41 -3.54 -1.82
N THR A 101 -4.14 -2.28 -1.46
CA THR A 101 -4.57 -1.10 -2.23
C THR A 101 -3.33 -0.30 -2.64
N ALA A 102 -3.03 -0.23 -3.94
CA ALA A 102 -1.98 0.61 -4.48
C ALA A 102 -2.43 2.07 -4.50
N ILE A 103 -1.58 2.96 -3.97
CA ILE A 103 -1.79 4.40 -3.89
C ILE A 103 -0.61 5.07 -4.61
N PRO A 104 -0.79 5.55 -5.85
CA PRO A 104 0.28 6.21 -6.60
C PRO A 104 0.70 7.54 -5.96
N ASP A 105 1.99 7.86 -6.05
CA ASP A 105 2.47 9.22 -5.76
C ASP A 105 2.00 10.21 -6.84
N PRO A 106 1.98 11.53 -6.56
CA PRO A 106 1.66 12.53 -7.56
C PRO A 106 2.52 12.39 -8.84
N GLY A 107 1.86 12.40 -10.00
CA GLY A 107 2.52 12.23 -11.30
C GLY A 107 2.75 10.77 -11.71
N TYR A 108 2.35 9.80 -10.90
CA TYR A 108 2.42 8.37 -11.23
C TYR A 108 1.02 7.75 -11.31
N ALA A 109 0.91 6.64 -12.02
CA ALA A 109 -0.27 5.78 -12.04
C ALA A 109 0.12 4.33 -11.72
N PHE A 110 -0.78 3.62 -11.03
CA PHE A 110 -0.60 2.20 -10.80
C PHE A 110 -0.74 1.43 -12.12
N SER A 111 0.28 0.63 -12.47
CA SER A 111 0.29 -0.15 -13.70
C SER A 111 -0.03 -1.63 -13.48
N GLY A 112 0.26 -2.18 -12.30
CA GLY A 112 -0.05 -3.56 -11.97
C GLY A 112 0.74 -4.16 -10.82
N TRP A 113 0.26 -5.31 -10.35
CA TRP A 113 0.89 -6.17 -9.36
C TRP A 113 1.77 -7.24 -10.03
N SER A 114 2.80 -7.68 -9.31
CA SER A 114 3.58 -8.88 -9.64
C SER A 114 4.07 -9.59 -8.37
N GLY A 115 4.61 -10.82 -8.51
CA GLY A 115 4.98 -11.68 -7.40
C GLY A 115 3.85 -12.65 -7.05
N ASP A 116 3.40 -12.65 -5.80
CA ASP A 116 2.25 -13.45 -5.33
C ASP A 116 0.86 -12.86 -5.70
N LEU A 117 0.82 -11.67 -6.32
CA LEU A 117 -0.34 -11.10 -7.00
C LEU A 117 0.02 -10.79 -8.46
N ALA A 118 -1.00 -10.64 -9.31
CA ALA A 118 -0.82 -10.32 -10.72
C ALA A 118 -1.98 -9.49 -11.28
N GLY A 119 -1.71 -8.78 -12.38
CA GLY A 119 -2.71 -7.99 -13.08
C GLY A 119 -2.84 -6.57 -12.52
N SER A 120 -3.90 -5.87 -12.89
CA SER A 120 -4.09 -4.44 -12.60
C SER A 120 -5.33 -4.13 -11.76
N ALA A 121 -5.98 -5.15 -11.19
CA ALA A 121 -7.07 -4.95 -10.24
C ALA A 121 -6.56 -4.16 -9.02
N ASN A 122 -7.21 -3.07 -8.66
CA ASN A 122 -6.84 -2.28 -7.50
C ASN A 122 -8.10 -1.71 -6.83
N PRO A 123 -8.44 -2.14 -5.60
CA PRO A 123 -7.70 -3.07 -4.75
C PRO A 123 -7.73 -4.53 -5.24
N ASP A 124 -6.82 -5.37 -4.73
CA ASP A 124 -6.79 -6.83 -4.92
C ASP A 124 -6.51 -7.55 -3.59
N SER A 125 -6.72 -8.86 -3.51
CA SER A 125 -6.60 -9.61 -2.26
C SER A 125 -5.93 -10.97 -2.46
N LEU A 126 -5.22 -11.41 -1.42
CA LEU A 126 -4.62 -12.75 -1.36
C LEU A 126 -4.90 -13.43 -0.02
N VAL A 127 -4.78 -14.76 0.00
CA VAL A 127 -4.88 -15.57 1.22
C VAL A 127 -3.48 -15.89 1.72
N MET A 128 -3.21 -15.69 3.00
CA MET A 128 -1.92 -16.00 3.63
C MET A 128 -1.83 -17.49 3.99
N ASP A 129 -1.34 -18.30 3.06
CA ASP A 129 -1.08 -19.75 3.23
C ASP A 129 0.42 -20.10 3.29
N THR A 130 1.27 -19.16 2.89
CA THR A 130 2.74 -19.20 2.95
C THR A 130 3.28 -17.79 3.19
N ALA A 131 4.59 -17.66 3.42
CA ALA A 131 5.25 -16.37 3.24
C ALA A 131 5.07 -15.89 1.79
N LYS A 132 4.82 -14.58 1.61
CA LYS A 132 4.51 -13.97 0.31
C LYS A 132 5.27 -12.67 0.07
N ALA A 133 5.48 -12.36 -1.19
CA ALA A 133 6.08 -11.12 -1.66
C ALA A 133 5.27 -10.55 -2.84
N VAL A 134 4.80 -9.31 -2.70
CA VAL A 134 4.06 -8.59 -3.75
C VAL A 134 4.80 -7.32 -4.13
N THR A 135 4.86 -7.04 -5.43
CA THR A 135 5.41 -5.80 -5.97
C THR A 135 4.32 -4.98 -6.65
N ALA A 136 4.15 -3.72 -6.25
CA ALA A 136 3.31 -2.75 -6.93
C ALA A 136 4.17 -1.93 -7.90
N THR A 137 3.79 -1.92 -9.18
CA THR A 137 4.47 -1.12 -10.19
C THR A 137 3.67 0.16 -10.45
N PHE A 138 4.39 1.29 -10.41
CA PHE A 138 3.84 2.61 -10.73
C PHE A 138 4.63 3.21 -11.88
N THR A 139 3.92 3.74 -12.88
CA THR A 139 4.51 4.35 -14.08
C THR A 139 4.26 5.85 -14.07
N LEU A 140 5.25 6.62 -14.50
CA LEU A 140 5.14 8.07 -14.63
C LEU A 140 4.03 8.39 -15.64
N GLN A 141 3.06 9.22 -15.25
CA GLN A 141 2.08 9.78 -16.16
C GLN A 141 2.67 11.03 -16.84
N PRO A 142 2.82 11.03 -18.18
CA PRO A 142 3.25 12.21 -18.89
C PRO A 142 2.17 13.30 -18.76
N LEU A 143 2.59 14.51 -18.39
CA LEU A 143 1.72 15.68 -18.44
C LEU A 143 1.57 16.12 -19.89
N ALA A 144 0.39 15.90 -20.47
CA ALA A 144 0.04 16.48 -21.77
C ALA A 144 -0.53 17.88 -21.55
N LEU A 145 0.27 18.90 -21.83
CA LEU A 145 -0.18 20.29 -21.79
C LEU A 145 -0.63 20.71 -23.19
N ASN A 146 -1.91 21.01 -23.36
CA ASN A 146 -2.42 21.62 -24.58
C ASN A 146 -2.43 23.14 -24.40
N LEU A 147 -1.40 23.79 -24.92
CA LEU A 147 -1.26 25.25 -24.88
C LEU A 147 -1.86 25.85 -26.14
N LYS A 148 -2.86 26.73 -25.98
CA LYS A 148 -3.27 27.68 -27.02
C LYS A 148 -2.65 29.02 -26.69
N ALA A 149 -1.64 29.43 -27.45
CA ALA A 149 -1.12 30.79 -27.42
C ALA A 149 -1.98 31.64 -28.35
N PHE A 150 -2.57 32.70 -27.81
CA PHE A 150 -3.19 33.74 -28.62
C PHE A 150 -2.10 34.78 -28.90
N LEU A 151 -1.57 34.75 -30.13
CA LEU A 151 -0.69 35.80 -30.59
C LEU A 151 -1.60 36.94 -31.05
N GLU A 152 -1.60 38.03 -30.28
CA GLU A 152 -2.08 39.28 -30.80
C GLU A 152 -1.00 39.83 -31.73
N GLY A 153 -1.40 40.30 -32.92
CA GLY A 153 -0.47 40.95 -33.84
C GLY A 153 -0.02 42.31 -33.30
N PRO A 154 0.71 43.09 -34.11
CA PRO A 154 1.42 44.28 -33.63
C PRO A 154 0.51 45.29 -32.92
N PHE A 155 1.03 45.96 -31.88
CA PHE A 155 0.34 47.06 -31.20
C PHE A 155 0.26 48.28 -32.12
N LEU A 156 -0.94 48.82 -32.33
CA LEU A 156 -1.21 49.99 -33.18
C LEU A 156 -1.46 51.28 -32.36
N GLY A 157 -0.91 51.35 -31.15
CA GLY A 157 -0.98 52.55 -30.30
C GLY A 157 -2.15 52.57 -29.33
N ASP A 158 -3.33 52.06 -29.71
CA ASP A 158 -4.51 51.94 -28.83
C ASP A 158 -5.04 50.49 -28.66
N SER A 159 -4.66 49.60 -29.57
CA SER A 159 -5.16 48.23 -29.67
C SER A 159 -4.14 47.32 -30.34
N MET A 160 -4.28 46.02 -30.13
CA MET A 160 -3.45 45.01 -30.78
C MET A 160 -4.12 44.54 -32.07
N GLN A 161 -3.34 44.37 -33.15
CA GLN A 161 -3.88 43.93 -34.43
C GLN A 161 -4.17 42.43 -34.42
N THR A 162 -5.43 42.03 -34.33
CA THR A 162 -5.82 40.60 -34.30
C THR A 162 -6.06 40.00 -35.69
N THR A 163 -5.72 40.72 -36.77
CA THR A 163 -6.01 40.31 -38.16
C THR A 163 -4.79 39.71 -38.87
N LEU A 164 -5.03 38.64 -39.64
CA LEU A 164 -4.04 38.02 -40.54
C LEU A 164 -3.80 38.92 -41.77
N ASN A 165 -2.65 38.76 -42.42
CA ASN A 165 -2.36 39.41 -43.71
C ASN A 165 -3.18 38.80 -44.85
N ASP A 166 -3.08 39.37 -46.06
CA ASP A 166 -3.84 38.92 -47.25
C ASP A 166 -3.58 37.45 -47.66
N SER A 167 -2.52 36.83 -47.12
CA SER A 167 -2.19 35.41 -47.30
C SER A 167 -2.67 34.51 -46.16
N GLY A 168 -3.42 35.05 -45.19
CA GLY A 168 -3.88 34.31 -44.01
C GLY A 168 -2.76 33.98 -43.02
N LEU A 169 -1.66 34.75 -43.02
CA LEU A 169 -0.51 34.54 -42.13
C LEU A 169 -0.38 35.68 -41.11
N LEU A 170 0.24 35.39 -39.97
CA LEU A 170 0.65 36.42 -39.02
C LEU A 170 1.63 37.40 -39.69
N PRO A 171 1.43 38.73 -39.57
CA PRO A 171 2.38 39.70 -40.09
C PRO A 171 3.77 39.52 -39.46
N LEU A 172 4.81 39.34 -40.30
CA LEU A 172 6.21 39.19 -39.85
C LEU A 172 6.89 40.54 -39.56
N ILE A 173 6.20 41.66 -39.78
CA ILE A 173 6.71 43.00 -39.57
C ILE A 173 6.08 43.55 -38.30
N GLN A 174 6.87 43.55 -37.23
CA GLN A 174 6.50 44.07 -35.90
C GLN A 174 7.03 45.51 -35.77
N PRO A 175 6.24 46.49 -35.26
CA PRO A 175 6.74 47.83 -34.98
C PRO A 175 7.39 47.83 -33.58
N PHE A 176 8.65 47.41 -33.49
CA PHE A 176 9.45 47.61 -32.26
C PHE A 176 10.37 48.83 -32.32
N ASN A 177 10.21 49.68 -33.34
CA ASN A 177 11.05 50.86 -33.54
C ASN A 177 10.39 52.18 -33.09
N SER A 178 9.30 52.14 -32.32
CA SER A 178 8.72 53.34 -31.70
C SER A 178 8.37 53.13 -30.23
N GLU A 179 8.50 54.22 -29.47
CA GLU A 179 8.16 54.32 -28.04
C GLU A 179 6.75 53.74 -27.74
N PRO A 180 6.54 53.04 -26.60
CA PRO A 180 7.42 52.89 -25.43
C PRO A 180 8.17 51.53 -25.32
N TRP A 181 7.98 50.60 -26.24
CA TRP A 181 8.47 49.22 -26.09
C TRP A 181 9.79 48.99 -26.85
N PHE A 182 10.89 49.56 -26.33
CA PHE A 182 12.23 49.27 -26.83
C PHE A 182 12.72 47.91 -26.30
N TYR A 183 12.55 46.85 -27.08
CA TYR A 183 13.23 45.57 -26.83
C TYR A 183 14.43 45.43 -27.78
N ALA A 184 15.64 45.41 -27.23
CA ALA A 184 16.89 45.38 -28.00
C ALA A 184 17.35 43.95 -28.39
N GLY A 185 16.39 43.05 -28.64
CA GLY A 185 16.65 41.66 -29.03
C GLY A 185 16.10 41.34 -30.42
N GLY A 186 16.73 40.38 -31.11
CA GLY A 186 16.13 39.77 -32.29
C GLY A 186 15.11 38.72 -31.87
N GLU A 187 13.96 38.71 -32.52
CA GLU A 187 12.98 37.63 -32.39
C GLU A 187 13.18 36.65 -33.55
N SER A 188 13.25 35.36 -33.23
CA SER A 188 13.24 34.28 -34.23
C SER A 188 12.10 33.32 -33.87
N ALA A 189 11.28 32.99 -34.86
CA ALA A 189 10.31 31.91 -34.76
C ALA A 189 10.77 30.74 -35.63
N ASP A 190 10.81 29.54 -35.07
CA ASP A 190 11.00 28.31 -35.83
C ASP A 190 9.73 27.97 -36.62
N ILE A 191 9.88 27.09 -37.62
CA ILE A 191 8.76 26.59 -38.43
C ILE A 191 7.74 25.91 -37.52
N ILE A 192 6.46 26.31 -37.66
CA ILE A 192 5.34 25.70 -36.94
C ILE A 192 5.29 24.20 -37.29
N PRO A 193 5.36 23.27 -36.31
CA PRO A 193 5.27 21.85 -36.57
C PRO A 193 3.95 21.47 -37.26
N THR A 194 4.01 20.50 -38.16
CA THR A 194 2.85 20.06 -38.98
C THR A 194 1.69 19.45 -38.18
N VAL A 195 1.87 19.25 -36.86
CA VAL A 195 0.85 18.71 -35.95
C VAL A 195 -0.03 19.77 -35.33
N ILE A 196 0.18 21.05 -35.65
CA ILE A 196 -0.65 22.16 -35.17
C ILE A 196 -1.72 22.45 -36.22
N VAL A 197 -2.98 22.29 -35.83
CA VAL A 197 -4.17 22.67 -36.63
C VAL A 197 -4.82 23.88 -35.97
N ASP A 198 -5.05 24.91 -36.78
CA ASP A 198 -5.80 26.12 -36.42
C ASP A 198 -7.29 25.81 -36.25
N TRP A 199 -7.92 26.37 -35.22
CA TRP A 199 -9.37 26.33 -35.00
C TRP A 199 -9.87 27.66 -34.42
#